data_AF-A0A3N2Q719-F1
#
_entry.id   AF-A0A3N2Q719-F1
#
_cell.length_a   1.000
_cell.length_b   1.000
_cell.length_c   1.000
_cell.angle_alpha   90.00
_cell.angle_beta   90.00
_cell.angle_gamma   90.00
#
_symmetry.space_group_name_H-M   'P 1'
#
loop_
_entity.id
_entity.type
_entity.pdbx_description
1 polymer ?
#
loop_
_entity_poly.entity_id
_entity_poly.type
_entity_poly.pdbx_seq_one_letter_code
_entity_poly.pdbx_strand_id
1 'polypeptide(L)'
;MLVSLLLPALLATSATGLSIQHERAEPPSKALDARQAVVTPPPCEPMVPEPSAEETEERFNRFANAFLVTKNLTEAFEYISATYINHNPWAENGPEAALDVLGPIWPTIDITVLRTTFQCNTGWLNYVATGVGEVVDRFRWESGCIVEHWDFGEVYPE
;
A
#
# COMPACT_ATOMS: atom_id res chain seq x y z
N MET A 1 35.49 64.66 65.44
CA MET A 1 35.31 65.75 64.47
C MET A 1 34.88 65.13 63.16
N LEU A 2 33.93 65.81 62.49
CA LEU A 2 33.29 65.46 61.22
C LEU A 2 34.28 64.97 60.14
N VAL A 3 33.80 64.17 59.18
CA VAL A 3 33.43 64.64 57.82
C VAL A 3 32.98 63.42 56.99
N SER A 4 31.71 63.45 56.60
CA SER A 4 31.11 62.68 55.50
C SER A 4 31.75 63.04 54.16
N LEU A 5 31.70 62.13 53.17
CA LEU A 5 31.09 62.33 51.83
C LEU A 5 31.75 61.55 50.69
N LEU A 6 30.86 60.89 49.93
CA LEU A 6 30.79 60.73 48.47
C LEU A 6 31.23 59.40 47.83
N LEU A 7 30.19 58.78 47.23
CA LEU A 7 30.19 57.78 46.17
C LEU A 7 30.88 58.30 44.90
N PRO A 8 31.29 57.38 44.00
CA PRO A 8 30.57 57.33 42.73
C PRO A 8 30.18 55.92 42.30
N ALA A 9 29.00 55.85 41.68
CA ALA A 9 28.49 54.74 40.92
C ALA A 9 29.29 54.55 39.63
N LEU A 10 29.60 53.30 39.28
CA LEU A 10 29.98 52.93 37.91
C LEU A 10 28.81 52.21 37.23
N LEU A 11 28.43 52.77 36.09
CA LEU A 11 27.38 52.34 35.19
C LEU A 11 27.79 51.05 34.47
N ALA A 12 26.95 50.01 34.54
CA ALA A 12 27.00 48.89 33.61
C ALA A 12 26.15 49.24 32.38
N THR A 13 26.78 49.26 31.22
CA THR A 13 26.16 49.52 29.92
C THR A 13 25.36 48.32 29.42
N SER A 14 24.28 48.66 28.72
CA SER A 14 23.23 47.81 28.16
C SER A 14 23.69 46.85 27.05
N ALA A 15 23.00 45.72 26.94
CA ALA A 15 22.67 45.13 25.65
C ALA A 15 21.21 44.62 25.71
N THR A 16 20.31 45.42 25.14
CA THR A 16 18.94 45.03 24.78
C THR A 16 18.99 44.05 23.61
N GLY A 17 18.49 42.83 23.81
CA GLY A 17 18.11 41.92 22.73
C GLY A 17 16.60 41.69 22.78
N LEU A 18 15.86 42.39 21.92
CA LEU A 18 14.44 42.16 21.67
C LEU A 18 14.35 41.28 20.41
N SER A 19 13.80 40.06 20.50
CA SER A 19 12.93 39.54 19.45
C SER A 19 12.34 38.17 19.78
N ILE A 20 11.01 38.18 19.88
CA ILE A 20 10.08 37.33 19.13
C ILE A 20 10.26 35.83 19.32
N GLN A 21 9.34 35.28 20.12
CA GLN A 21 8.90 33.90 20.11
C GLN A 21 8.65 33.46 18.66
N HIS A 22 9.52 32.65 18.09
CA HIS A 22 9.19 31.86 16.92
C HIS A 22 8.75 30.50 17.42
N GLU A 23 7.43 30.38 17.65
CA GLU A 23 6.76 29.11 17.85
C GLU A 23 7.16 28.23 16.67
N ARG A 24 7.96 27.20 16.95
CA ARG A 24 8.44 26.27 15.94
C ARG A 24 7.24 25.47 15.48
N ALA A 25 6.62 25.91 14.38
CA ALA A 25 5.60 25.15 13.68
C ALA A 25 6.15 23.74 13.43
N GLU A 26 5.50 22.76 14.04
CA GLU A 26 5.75 21.35 13.78
C GLU A 26 5.49 21.09 12.29
N PRO A 27 6.43 20.50 11.53
CA PRO A 27 6.19 20.24 10.13
C PRO A 27 5.02 19.25 10.01
N PRO A 28 4.16 19.40 8.99
CA PRO A 28 3.06 18.47 8.79
C PRO A 28 3.62 17.06 8.63
N SER A 29 3.10 16.12 9.41
CA SER A 29 3.36 14.68 9.31
C SER A 29 3.01 14.17 7.91
N LYS A 30 3.97 14.27 7.00
CA LYS A 30 3.96 13.65 5.66
C LYS A 30 5.07 12.62 5.57
N ALA A 31 5.15 11.74 6.57
CA ALA A 31 6.10 10.64 6.59
C ALA A 31 5.53 9.41 7.30
N LEU A 32 4.23 9.15 7.09
CA LEU A 32 3.67 7.81 7.27
C LEU A 32 3.57 7.06 5.93
N ASP A 33 4.34 7.46 4.91
CA ASP A 33 4.78 6.54 3.86
C ASP A 33 6.03 5.82 4.36
N ALA A 34 5.89 5.13 5.48
CA ALA A 34 6.81 4.05 5.79
C ALA A 34 6.63 3.06 4.65
N ARG A 35 7.71 2.78 3.90
CA ARG A 35 7.76 1.66 2.97
C ARG A 35 7.35 0.43 3.76
N GLN A 36 6.08 0.04 3.68
CA GLN A 36 5.57 -1.14 4.34
C GLN A 36 6.39 -2.29 3.75
N ALA A 37 7.26 -2.89 4.56
CA ALA A 37 7.98 -4.06 4.10
C ALA A 37 6.91 -5.09 3.73
N VAL A 38 6.97 -5.59 2.49
CA VAL A 38 6.11 -6.67 2.05
C VAL A 38 6.47 -7.89 2.91
N VAL A 39 5.50 -8.38 3.66
CA VAL A 39 5.62 -9.59 4.47
C VAL A 39 4.82 -10.65 3.76
N THR A 40 5.41 -11.81 3.48
CA THR A 40 4.69 -12.92 2.88
C THR A 40 3.64 -13.43 3.88
N PRO A 41 2.33 -13.31 3.59
CA PRO A 41 1.30 -13.90 4.43
C PRO A 41 1.27 -15.42 4.27
N PRO A 42 0.68 -16.17 5.21
CA PRO A 42 0.28 -17.55 4.94
C PRO A 42 -0.64 -17.60 3.70
N PRO A 43 -0.54 -18.63 2.85
CA PRO A 43 -1.46 -18.80 1.74
C PRO A 43 -2.92 -18.89 2.20
N CYS A 44 -3.83 -18.50 1.31
CA CYS A 44 -5.27 -18.63 1.54
C CYS A 44 -5.66 -20.10 1.72
N GLU A 45 -6.32 -20.39 2.85
CA GLU A 45 -6.87 -21.70 3.15
C GLU A 45 -8.31 -21.82 2.61
N PRO A 46 -8.66 -22.88 1.88
CA PRO A 46 -10.02 -23.10 1.38
C PRO A 46 -11.07 -23.09 2.50
N MET A 47 -12.13 -22.33 2.30
CA MET A 47 -13.24 -22.18 3.24
C MET A 47 -14.21 -23.37 3.16
N VAL A 48 -14.63 -23.91 4.32
CA VAL A 48 -15.61 -25.00 4.43
C VAL A 48 -16.70 -24.61 5.46
N PRO A 49 -17.99 -24.54 5.07
CA PRO A 49 -18.50 -24.75 3.72
C PRO A 49 -17.99 -23.70 2.71
N GLU A 50 -18.08 -24.01 1.42
CA GLU A 50 -17.73 -23.06 0.36
C GLU A 50 -18.59 -21.78 0.51
N PRO A 51 -17.98 -20.58 0.43
CA PRO A 51 -18.71 -19.32 0.52
C PRO A 51 -19.69 -19.17 -0.64
N SER A 52 -20.73 -18.38 -0.41
CA SER A 52 -21.62 -17.94 -1.47
C SER A 52 -20.89 -17.09 -2.51
N ALA A 53 -21.52 -16.90 -3.67
CA ALA A 53 -21.00 -16.03 -4.72
C ALA A 53 -20.83 -14.58 -4.22
N GLU A 54 -21.78 -14.08 -3.42
CA GLU A 54 -21.73 -12.73 -2.82
C GLU A 54 -20.56 -12.60 -1.83
N GLU A 55 -20.36 -13.57 -0.94
CA GLU A 55 -19.21 -13.57 -0.02
C GLU A 55 -17.87 -13.65 -0.78
N THR A 56 -17.82 -14.41 -1.87
CA THR A 56 -16.62 -14.51 -2.71
C THR A 56 -16.36 -13.20 -3.45
N GLU A 57 -17.41 -12.53 -3.95
CA GLU A 57 -17.32 -11.21 -4.56
C GLU A 57 -16.81 -10.15 -3.57
N GLU A 58 -17.30 -10.16 -2.32
CA GLU A 58 -16.77 -9.25 -1.29
C GLU A 58 -15.28 -9.48 -1.02
N ARG A 59 -14.84 -10.74 -1.01
CA ARG A 59 -13.42 -11.09 -0.86
C ARG A 59 -12.61 -10.62 -2.06
N PHE A 60 -13.13 -10.77 -3.27
CA PHE A 60 -12.54 -10.19 -4.47
C PHE A 60 -12.41 -8.67 -4.37
N ASN A 61 -13.44 -7.96 -3.88
CA ASN A 61 -13.39 -6.51 -3.72
C ASN A 61 -12.34 -6.07 -2.69
N ARG A 62 -12.17 -6.82 -1.59
CA ARG A 62 -11.10 -6.59 -0.60
C ARG A 62 -9.72 -6.83 -1.22
N PHE A 63 -9.54 -7.93 -1.94
CA PHE A 63 -8.32 -8.20 -2.71
C PHE A 63 -8.01 -7.07 -3.70
N ALA A 64 -8.98 -6.65 -4.52
CA ALA A 64 -8.80 -5.61 -5.53
C ALA A 64 -8.38 -4.28 -4.91
N ASN A 65 -9.01 -3.91 -3.78
CA ASN A 65 -8.65 -2.72 -3.03
C ASN A 65 -7.23 -2.82 -2.44
N ALA A 66 -6.89 -3.95 -1.82
CA ALA A 66 -5.56 -4.20 -1.27
C ALA A 66 -4.48 -4.14 -2.37
N PHE A 67 -4.75 -4.76 -3.52
CA PHE A 67 -3.78 -4.88 -4.61
C PHE A 67 -3.58 -3.56 -5.36
N LEU A 68 -4.66 -2.88 -5.76
CA LEU A 68 -4.57 -1.72 -6.67
C LEU A 68 -4.64 -0.37 -5.96
N VAL A 69 -5.39 -0.27 -4.86
CA VAL A 69 -5.72 1.03 -4.24
C VAL A 69 -4.79 1.32 -3.07
N THR A 70 -4.75 0.44 -2.07
CA THR A 70 -3.84 0.60 -0.93
C THR A 70 -2.45 0.09 -1.23
N LYS A 71 -2.31 -0.71 -2.31
CA LYS A 71 -1.07 -1.36 -2.76
C LYS A 71 -0.38 -2.17 -1.65
N ASN A 72 -1.18 -2.72 -0.75
CA ASN A 72 -0.76 -3.57 0.35
C ASN A 72 -0.65 -5.02 -0.15
N LEU A 73 0.53 -5.39 -0.66
CA LEU A 73 0.76 -6.75 -1.17
C LEU A 73 0.65 -7.81 -0.09
N THR A 74 1.03 -7.52 1.17
CA THR A 74 0.86 -8.45 2.28
C THR A 74 -0.62 -8.84 2.43
N GLU A 75 -1.53 -7.86 2.44
CA GLU A 75 -2.97 -8.11 2.55
C GLU A 75 -3.57 -8.73 1.29
N ALA A 76 -3.14 -8.28 0.09
CA ALA A 76 -3.63 -8.84 -1.16
C ALA A 76 -3.28 -10.33 -1.30
N PHE A 77 -2.10 -10.74 -0.83
CA PHE A 77 -1.64 -12.12 -0.96
C PHE A 77 -2.28 -13.09 0.06
N GLU A 78 -3.01 -12.59 1.07
CA GLU A 78 -3.82 -13.42 1.98
C GLU A 78 -4.96 -14.15 1.25
N TYR A 79 -5.31 -13.69 0.05
CA TYR A 79 -6.39 -14.27 -0.76
C TYR A 79 -5.90 -15.31 -1.77
N ILE A 80 -4.59 -15.55 -1.89
CA ILE A 80 -4.00 -16.43 -2.92
C ILE A 80 -3.68 -17.80 -2.34
N SER A 81 -4.20 -18.85 -2.96
CA SER A 81 -3.95 -20.24 -2.55
C SER A 81 -2.51 -20.67 -2.81
N ALA A 82 -2.00 -21.59 -1.98
CA ALA A 82 -0.69 -22.22 -2.20
C ALA A 82 -0.61 -22.97 -3.55
N THR A 83 -1.76 -23.45 -4.06
CA THR A 83 -1.84 -24.19 -5.33
C THR A 83 -2.15 -23.29 -6.53
N TYR A 84 -1.99 -21.97 -6.37
CA TYR A 84 -2.25 -20.99 -7.41
C TYR A 84 -1.46 -21.27 -8.70
N ILE A 85 -2.15 -21.29 -9.84
CA ILE A 85 -1.57 -21.45 -11.17
C ILE A 85 -1.47 -20.08 -11.85
N ASN A 86 -0.29 -19.75 -12.36
CA ASN A 86 -0.04 -18.53 -13.12
C ASN A 86 0.13 -18.84 -14.60
N HIS A 87 -0.66 -18.18 -15.45
CA HIS A 87 -0.58 -18.34 -16.92
C HIS A 87 0.32 -17.32 -17.59
N ASN A 88 0.93 -16.38 -16.85
CA ASN A 88 1.96 -15.51 -17.38
C ASN A 88 3.18 -16.35 -17.81
N PRO A 89 3.61 -16.32 -19.09
CA PRO A 89 4.76 -17.12 -19.57
C PRO A 89 6.11 -16.83 -18.89
N TRP A 90 6.19 -15.73 -18.13
CA TRP A 90 7.40 -15.27 -17.46
C TRP A 90 7.33 -15.38 -15.93
N ALA A 91 6.25 -15.95 -15.38
CA ALA A 91 6.10 -16.16 -13.94
C ALA A 91 5.92 -17.65 -13.62
N GLU A 92 6.40 -18.05 -12.44
CA GLU A 92 6.16 -19.39 -11.91
C GLU A 92 4.82 -19.45 -11.16
N ASN A 93 4.34 -20.68 -10.90
CA ASN A 93 3.16 -20.93 -10.07
C ASN A 93 3.44 -20.60 -8.58
N GLY A 94 2.36 -20.50 -7.81
CA GLY A 94 2.40 -20.22 -6.39
C GLY A 94 2.51 -18.72 -6.04
N PRO A 95 2.03 -18.32 -4.85
CA PRO A 95 2.04 -16.92 -4.44
C PRO A 95 3.46 -16.37 -4.20
N GLU A 96 4.41 -17.21 -3.80
CA GLU A 96 5.77 -16.78 -3.48
C GLU A 96 6.48 -16.19 -4.70
N ALA A 97 6.40 -16.88 -5.85
CA ALA A 97 7.01 -16.41 -7.10
C ALA A 97 6.43 -15.07 -7.56
N ALA A 98 5.10 -14.89 -7.47
CA ALA A 98 4.46 -13.62 -7.81
C ALA A 98 4.88 -12.50 -6.85
N LEU A 99 5.02 -12.79 -5.54
CA LEU A 99 5.42 -11.80 -4.54
C LEU A 99 6.89 -11.38 -4.71
N ASP A 100 7.78 -12.30 -5.08
CA ASP A 100 9.19 -12.01 -5.37
C ASP A 100 9.36 -11.05 -6.55
N VAL A 101 8.50 -11.17 -7.57
CA VAL A 101 8.49 -10.27 -8.72
C VAL A 101 7.89 -8.90 -8.36
N LEU A 102 6.73 -8.89 -7.69
CA LEU A 102 5.98 -7.65 -7.44
C LEU A 102 6.53 -6.85 -6.27
N GLY A 103 6.95 -7.49 -5.19
CA GLY A 103 7.36 -6.86 -3.93
C GLY A 103 8.35 -5.70 -4.09
N PRO A 104 9.43 -5.84 -4.87
CA PRO A 104 10.41 -4.77 -5.07
C PRO A 104 9.89 -3.55 -5.84
N ILE A 105 8.92 -3.75 -6.75
CA ILE A 105 8.51 -2.71 -7.71
C ILE A 105 7.15 -2.11 -7.40
N TRP A 106 6.20 -2.89 -6.85
CA TRP A 106 4.81 -2.51 -6.71
C TRP A 106 4.61 -1.18 -5.96
N PRO A 107 5.30 -0.90 -4.83
CA PRO A 107 5.16 0.37 -4.14
C PRO A 107 5.52 1.59 -5.01
N THR A 108 6.33 1.42 -6.05
CA THR A 108 6.80 2.49 -6.95
C THR A 108 5.93 2.71 -8.19
N ILE A 109 5.00 1.79 -8.49
CA ILE A 109 4.12 1.88 -9.66
C ILE A 109 2.90 2.76 -9.36
N ASP A 110 2.69 3.85 -10.09
CA ASP A 110 1.40 4.55 -10.01
C ASP A 110 0.33 3.74 -10.76
N ILE A 111 -0.82 3.56 -10.11
CA ILE A 111 -1.94 2.77 -10.61
C ILE A 111 -3.16 3.69 -10.76
N THR A 112 -3.77 3.69 -11.94
CA THR A 112 -5.10 4.25 -12.17
C THR A 112 -6.08 3.12 -12.43
N VAL A 113 -6.97 2.84 -11.47
CA VAL A 113 -8.01 1.81 -11.63
C VAL A 113 -9.04 2.30 -12.64
N LEU A 114 -9.28 1.50 -13.68
CA LEU A 114 -10.29 1.80 -14.70
C LEU A 114 -11.63 1.18 -14.34
N ARG A 115 -11.63 -0.10 -13.96
CA ARG A 115 -12.83 -0.88 -13.62
C ARG A 115 -12.47 -2.21 -12.98
N THR A 116 -13.44 -2.78 -12.27
CA THR A 116 -13.39 -4.14 -11.73
C THR A 116 -14.75 -4.81 -11.94
N THR A 117 -14.76 -6.13 -12.04
CA THR A 117 -15.99 -6.92 -12.20
C THR A 117 -15.78 -8.30 -11.65
N PHE A 118 -16.81 -8.83 -11.02
CA PHE A 118 -16.85 -10.22 -10.57
C PHE A 118 -18.07 -10.90 -11.20
N GLN A 119 -17.87 -12.09 -11.76
CA GLN A 119 -18.94 -12.88 -12.37
C GLN A 119 -18.75 -14.35 -12.01
N CYS A 120 -19.81 -14.96 -11.46
CA CYS A 120 -19.82 -16.34 -10.96
C CYS A 120 -18.73 -16.59 -9.91
N ASN A 121 -17.54 -17.01 -10.34
CA ASN A 121 -16.36 -17.28 -9.52
C ASN A 121 -15.09 -16.66 -10.10
N THR A 122 -15.22 -15.68 -10.99
CA THR A 122 -14.09 -15.06 -11.68
C THR A 122 -14.12 -13.56 -11.49
N GLY A 123 -12.98 -13.00 -11.11
CA GLY A 123 -12.78 -11.57 -10.93
C GLY A 123 -11.85 -10.99 -11.99
N TRP A 124 -12.14 -9.77 -12.44
CA TRP A 124 -11.30 -9.02 -13.37
C TRP A 124 -10.90 -7.68 -12.79
N LEU A 125 -9.63 -7.37 -12.93
CA LEU A 125 -9.05 -6.06 -12.67
C LEU A 125 -8.65 -5.42 -13.99
N ASN A 126 -8.89 -4.13 -14.16
CA ASN A 126 -8.37 -3.37 -15.28
C ASN A 126 -7.91 -1.99 -14.82
N TYR A 127 -6.64 -1.69 -15.10
CA TYR A 127 -5.95 -0.52 -14.60
C TYR A 127 -4.82 -0.11 -15.54
N VAL A 128 -4.39 1.14 -15.44
CA VAL A 128 -3.17 1.63 -16.07
C VAL A 128 -2.06 1.68 -15.03
N ALA A 129 -0.92 1.08 -15.33
CA ALA A 129 0.28 1.05 -14.50
C ALA A 129 1.44 1.81 -15.18
N THR A 130 2.11 2.69 -14.42
CA THR A 130 3.26 3.45 -14.92
C THR A 130 4.37 2.52 -15.44
N GLY A 131 4.84 2.77 -16.66
CA GLY A 131 5.89 1.98 -17.31
C GLY A 131 5.42 0.67 -17.96
N VAL A 132 4.18 0.24 -17.70
CA VAL A 132 3.58 -0.98 -18.28
C VAL A 132 2.48 -0.63 -19.29
N GLY A 133 1.62 0.33 -18.97
CA GLY A 133 0.43 0.65 -19.77
C GLY A 133 -0.84 0.07 -19.16
N GLU A 134 -1.86 -0.18 -19.98
CA GLU A 134 -3.10 -0.82 -19.53
C GLU A 134 -2.89 -2.32 -19.32
N VAL A 135 -3.36 -2.83 -18.18
CA VAL A 135 -3.31 -4.23 -17.77
C VAL A 135 -4.73 -4.72 -17.52
N VAL A 136 -4.98 -5.97 -17.88
CA VAL A 136 -6.16 -6.73 -17.45
C VAL A 136 -5.67 -7.98 -16.75
N ASP A 137 -6.05 -8.15 -15.49
CA ASP A 137 -5.82 -9.39 -14.76
C ASP A 137 -7.17 -10.11 -14.58
N ARG A 138 -7.22 -11.41 -14.89
CA ARG A 138 -8.34 -12.30 -14.60
C ARG A 138 -7.93 -13.29 -13.52
N PHE A 139 -8.79 -13.48 -12.53
CA PHE A 139 -8.56 -14.39 -11.40
C PHE A 139 -9.72 -15.37 -11.26
N ARG A 140 -9.42 -16.67 -11.21
CA ARG A 140 -10.42 -17.69 -10.83
C ARG A 140 -10.40 -17.88 -9.31
N TRP A 141 -11.59 -17.93 -8.73
CA TRP A 141 -11.83 -18.17 -7.31
C TRP A 141 -12.44 -19.55 -7.09
N GLU A 142 -12.05 -20.17 -5.99
CA GLU A 142 -12.56 -21.47 -5.54
C GLU A 142 -12.49 -21.51 -4.01
N SER A 143 -13.59 -21.90 -3.35
CA SER A 143 -13.64 -22.00 -1.88
C SER A 143 -13.11 -20.75 -1.15
N GLY A 144 -13.38 -19.56 -1.70
CA GLY A 144 -12.96 -18.27 -1.12
C GLY A 144 -11.50 -17.87 -1.38
N CYS A 145 -10.75 -18.61 -2.19
CA CYS A 145 -9.35 -18.30 -2.52
C CYS A 145 -9.16 -18.09 -4.03
N ILE A 146 -8.19 -17.26 -4.39
CA ILE A 146 -7.66 -17.14 -5.75
C ILE A 146 -6.78 -18.36 -6.01
N VAL A 147 -7.11 -19.11 -7.05
CA VAL A 147 -6.44 -20.37 -7.40
C VAL A 147 -5.82 -20.35 -8.80
N GLU A 148 -6.11 -19.32 -9.60
CA GLU A 148 -5.60 -19.23 -10.98
C GLU A 148 -5.63 -17.79 -11.49
N HIS A 149 -4.68 -17.44 -12.38
CA HIS A 149 -4.52 -16.08 -12.91
C HIS A 149 -4.02 -16.03 -14.34
N TRP A 150 -4.50 -15.01 -15.05
CA TRP A 150 -4.09 -14.62 -16.40
C TRP A 150 -3.94 -13.10 -16.51
N ASP A 151 -2.88 -12.66 -17.15
CA ASP A 151 -2.60 -11.25 -17.47
C ASP A 151 -2.08 -11.09 -18.91
N PHE A 152 -1.36 -12.08 -19.43
CA PHE A 152 -0.74 -12.01 -20.74
C PHE A 152 -1.75 -12.11 -21.89
N GLY A 153 -1.99 -10.98 -22.56
CA GLY A 153 -2.94 -10.89 -23.66
C GLY A 153 -4.40 -11.01 -23.21
N GLU A 154 -4.65 -10.89 -21.91
CA GLU A 154 -6.00 -10.95 -21.35
C GLU A 154 -6.80 -9.70 -21.75
N VAL A 155 -8.10 -9.89 -21.96
CA VAL A 155 -9.03 -8.83 -22.36
C VAL A 155 -10.14 -8.74 -21.33
N TYR A 156 -10.54 -7.51 -21.01
CA TYR A 156 -11.63 -7.30 -20.07
C TYR A 156 -12.94 -7.84 -20.65
N PRO A 157 -13.79 -8.53 -19.86
CA PRO A 157 -15.03 -9.10 -20.36
C PRO A 157 -15.99 -8.00 -20.85
N GLU A 158 -16.79 -8.33 -21.87
CA GLU A 158 -17.84 -7.44 -22.39
C GLU A 158 -19.00 -7.26 -21.41
#